data_AF-A0A8K0LLK3-F1
#
_entry.id   AF-A0A8K0LLK3-F1
#
_cell.length_a   1.000
_cell.length_b   1.000
_cell.length_c   1.000
_cell.angle_alpha   90.00
_cell.angle_beta   90.00
_cell.angle_gamma   90.00
#
_symmetry.space_group_name_H-M   'P 1'
#
loop_
_entity.id
_entity.type
_entity.pdbx_description
1 polymer ?
#
loop_
_entity_poly.entity_id
_entity_poly.type
_entity_poly.pdbx_seq_one_letter_code
_entity_poly.pdbx_strand_id
1 'polypeptide(L)'
;MAAVPAEFASEAVWEPPPPPPLPKRNEKPFTPFSEPKTKPGEPSKSGEFFVDVFVQAVGFTPREAAQLKHDIVLYDALVNHGGHGKDYERDFEEAPTCFVRDYIMEYIDTDLPVGTGNEATARRNEVKKAVFSDLTPAEIAQYSALLEEERNAEYREDSPMPPPYYELPALRDVDDALDLTPRTEVIHRPKESVYGKPLWRSAVYPTKDIKEIGPGWLPDEHPERQITLPSEIHHDCDQIRAMIKIFLLECDGEDEVGWTPERFWYAIGDSRKGLETFLRKSGPKHYVTCTAYRNAWAFFYRREKMGLPLRGAGTERDGVLLLAWAAKQKTPGQPEQTQQTGGKRRSTDGTGDAGNGGKRRKVGDN
;
A
#
# COMPACT_ATOMS: atom_id res chain seq x y z
N MET A 1 54.48 49.64 -6.61
CA MET A 1 53.70 48.40 -6.47
C MET A 1 53.85 47.94 -5.03
N ALA A 2 52.83 48.14 -4.21
CA ALA A 2 52.85 47.76 -2.79
C ALA A 2 52.33 46.33 -2.66
N ALA A 3 53.12 45.46 -2.02
CA ALA A 3 52.77 44.07 -1.75
C ALA A 3 51.72 44.00 -0.63
N VAL A 4 50.63 43.28 -0.85
CA VAL A 4 49.60 43.01 0.15
C VAL A 4 50.10 41.88 1.07
N PRO A 5 50.04 42.02 2.40
CA PRO A 5 50.51 41.01 3.33
C PRO A 5 49.59 39.78 3.38
N ALA A 6 50.21 38.61 3.38
CA ALA A 6 49.60 37.29 3.26
C ALA A 6 49.08 36.70 4.59
N GLU A 7 48.39 37.50 5.42
CA GLU A 7 48.00 37.09 6.79
C GLU A 7 46.51 36.80 7.01
N PHE A 8 45.68 36.78 5.97
CA PHE A 8 44.24 36.45 6.11
C PHE A 8 43.86 35.19 5.33
N ALA A 9 44.41 34.03 5.72
CA ALA A 9 44.03 32.74 5.14
C ALA A 9 43.95 31.61 6.17
N SER A 10 43.29 31.86 7.31
CA SER A 10 42.73 30.77 8.10
C SER A 10 41.25 31.08 8.38
N GLU A 11 40.42 30.85 7.36
CA GLU A 11 38.98 30.71 7.57
C GLU A 11 38.81 29.46 8.44
N ALA A 12 38.57 29.68 9.73
CA ALA A 12 38.17 28.63 10.63
C ALA A 12 36.91 28.00 10.03
N VAL A 13 37.04 26.76 9.56
CA VAL A 13 35.92 25.97 9.07
C VAL A 13 34.92 25.89 10.22
N TRP A 14 33.84 26.66 10.11
CA TRP A 14 32.75 26.60 11.06
C TRP A 14 32.07 25.25 10.87
N GLU A 15 32.39 24.30 11.74
CA GLU A 15 31.62 23.07 11.85
C GLU A 15 30.36 23.40 12.66
N PRO A 16 29.15 23.28 12.07
CA PRO A 16 27.93 23.43 12.85
C PRO A 16 27.98 22.43 14.01
N PRO A 17 27.52 22.82 15.21
CA PRO A 17 27.42 21.88 16.32
C PRO A 17 26.57 20.68 15.85
N PRO A 18 26.92 19.45 16.26
CA PRO A 18 26.10 18.28 15.94
C PRO A 18 24.68 18.56 16.42
N PRO A 19 23.65 18.18 15.64
CA PRO A 19 22.27 18.36 16.06
C PRO A 19 22.08 17.72 17.43
N PRO A 20 21.31 18.35 18.34
CA PRO A 20 20.99 17.72 19.62
C PRO A 20 20.37 16.35 19.34
N PRO A 21 20.75 15.30 20.10
CA PRO A 21 20.15 13.99 19.94
C PRO A 21 18.64 14.15 20.08
N LEU A 22 17.88 13.63 19.10
CA LEU A 22 16.43 13.62 19.19
C LEU A 22 16.05 12.91 20.50
N PRO A 23 15.11 13.47 21.28
CA PRO A 23 14.60 12.77 22.45
C PRO A 23 14.03 11.44 21.97
N LYS A 24 14.60 10.33 22.43
CA LYS A 24 14.10 8.98 22.14
C LYS A 24 12.66 8.91 22.63
N ARG A 25 11.69 8.98 21.71
CA ARG A 25 10.30 9.23 22.07
C ARG A 25 9.74 8.11 22.96
N ASN A 26 10.19 6.86 22.81
CA ASN A 26 9.59 5.73 23.57
C ASN A 26 10.59 4.69 24.11
N GLU A 27 11.43 5.05 25.10
CA GLU A 27 11.97 4.04 26.02
C GLU A 27 10.94 3.63 27.09
N LYS A 28 9.82 4.34 27.20
CA LYS A 28 8.77 4.08 28.20
C LYS A 28 7.60 3.32 27.57
N PRO A 29 7.07 2.30 28.25
CA PRO A 29 5.88 1.59 27.81
C PRO A 29 4.68 2.56 27.73
N PHE A 30 3.90 2.47 26.65
CA PHE A 30 2.68 3.27 26.47
C PHE A 30 1.62 2.92 27.51
N THR A 31 1.51 1.64 27.85
CA THR A 31 0.55 1.14 28.83
C THR A 31 1.28 0.34 29.91
N PRO A 32 0.73 0.19 31.12
CA PRO A 32 1.29 -0.72 32.13
C PRO A 32 1.30 -2.20 31.69
N PHE A 33 0.64 -2.54 30.58
CA PHE A 33 0.58 -3.90 30.02
C PHE A 33 1.59 -4.16 28.89
N SER A 34 2.27 -3.11 28.42
CA SER A 34 3.30 -3.19 27.38
C SER A 34 4.58 -3.85 27.93
N GLU A 35 4.79 -3.84 29.25
CA GLU A 35 5.87 -4.62 29.86
C GLU A 35 5.42 -6.06 30.17
N PRO A 36 6.20 -7.08 29.78
CA PRO A 36 5.88 -8.47 30.11
C PRO A 36 5.87 -8.71 31.62
N LYS A 37 4.78 -9.29 32.14
CA LYS A 37 4.77 -9.73 33.54
C LYS A 37 5.60 -11.00 33.69
N THR A 38 6.81 -10.84 34.20
CA THR A 38 7.73 -11.94 34.43
C THR A 38 7.61 -12.39 35.89
N LYS A 39 7.32 -13.68 36.12
CA LYS A 39 7.30 -14.22 37.47
C LYS A 39 8.72 -14.24 38.06
N PRO A 40 8.87 -14.12 39.38
CA PRO A 40 10.18 -14.26 40.02
C PRO A 40 10.86 -15.59 39.63
N GLY A 41 12.03 -15.50 39.00
CA GLY A 41 12.82 -16.66 38.56
C GLY A 41 12.56 -17.15 37.13
N GLU A 42 11.58 -16.60 36.42
CA GLU A 42 11.40 -16.85 34.99
C GLU A 42 12.21 -15.83 34.16
N PRO A 43 12.76 -16.21 33.00
CA PRO A 43 13.37 -15.25 32.10
C PRO A 43 12.29 -14.30 31.54
N SER A 44 12.63 -13.02 31.41
CA SER A 44 11.73 -12.06 30.77
C SER A 44 11.47 -12.46 29.32
N LYS A 45 10.21 -12.34 28.89
CA LYS A 45 9.81 -12.59 27.51
C LYS A 45 10.38 -11.48 26.62
N SER A 46 11.13 -11.84 25.58
CA SER A 46 11.67 -10.89 24.59
C SER A 46 10.63 -10.55 23.52
N GLY A 47 10.91 -9.53 22.69
CA GLY A 47 10.13 -9.25 21.48
C GLY A 47 10.01 -10.46 20.55
N GLU A 48 11.10 -11.21 20.39
CA GLU A 48 11.16 -12.47 19.62
C GLU A 48 10.14 -13.50 20.13
N PHE A 49 10.03 -13.66 21.45
CA PHE A 49 9.05 -14.56 22.06
C PHE A 49 7.61 -14.20 21.65
N PHE A 50 7.26 -12.91 21.64
CA PHE A 50 5.90 -12.49 21.29
C PHE A 50 5.61 -12.74 19.81
N VAL A 51 6.57 -12.45 18.92
CA VAL A 51 6.43 -12.74 17.49
C VAL A 51 6.28 -14.23 17.24
N ASP A 52 7.10 -15.07 17.86
CA ASP A 52 7.05 -16.52 17.67
C ASP A 52 5.71 -17.11 18.12
N VAL A 53 5.22 -16.72 19.29
CA VAL A 53 3.93 -17.18 19.81
C VAL A 53 2.77 -16.68 18.94
N PHE A 54 2.84 -15.44 18.46
CA PHE A 54 1.85 -14.87 17.54
C PHE A 54 1.82 -15.62 16.21
N VAL A 55 2.97 -15.80 15.56
CA VAL A 55 3.14 -16.53 14.30
C VAL A 55 2.60 -17.94 14.43
N GLN A 56 2.92 -18.63 15.53
CA GLN A 56 2.40 -19.97 15.82
C GLN A 56 0.87 -19.96 16.02
N ALA A 57 0.34 -19.01 16.78
CA ALA A 57 -1.09 -18.93 17.09
C ALA A 57 -1.93 -18.66 15.84
N VAL A 58 -1.45 -17.80 14.93
CA VAL A 58 -2.14 -17.44 13.69
C VAL A 58 -1.91 -18.47 12.59
N GLY A 59 -0.76 -19.15 12.58
CA GLY A 59 -0.35 -20.07 11.52
C GLY A 59 0.37 -19.37 10.37
N PHE A 60 1.10 -18.28 10.67
CA PHE A 60 1.89 -17.57 9.68
C PHE A 60 3.03 -18.43 9.14
N THR A 61 3.29 -18.30 7.85
CA THR A 61 4.46 -18.87 7.19
C THR A 61 5.74 -18.14 7.64
N PRO A 62 6.93 -18.75 7.50
CA PRO A 62 8.19 -18.07 7.80
C PRO A 62 8.39 -16.74 7.04
N ARG A 63 7.79 -16.62 5.85
CA ARG A 63 7.84 -15.38 5.07
C ARG A 63 6.96 -14.28 5.68
N GLU A 64 5.76 -14.62 6.13
CA GLU A 64 4.87 -13.67 6.82
C GLU A 64 5.43 -13.27 8.18
N ALA A 65 6.06 -14.21 8.91
CA ALA A 65 6.77 -13.91 10.15
C ALA A 65 7.92 -12.90 9.92
N ALA A 66 8.72 -13.10 8.87
CA ALA A 66 9.78 -12.15 8.51
C ALA A 66 9.24 -10.78 8.10
N GLN A 67 8.10 -10.75 7.39
CA GLN A 67 7.43 -9.50 7.02
C GLN A 67 6.92 -8.76 8.26
N LEU A 68 6.27 -9.46 9.20
CA LEU A 68 5.81 -8.88 10.46
C LEU A 68 6.96 -8.23 11.25
N LYS A 69 8.11 -8.90 11.36
CA LYS A 69 9.30 -8.33 12.03
C LYS A 69 9.78 -7.05 11.34
N HIS A 70 9.82 -7.06 10.01
CA HIS A 70 10.17 -5.88 9.22
C HIS A 70 9.17 -4.74 9.46
N ASP A 71 7.88 -5.03 9.51
CA ASP A 71 6.85 -4.00 9.70
C ASP A 71 6.91 -3.42 11.12
N ILE A 72 7.23 -4.22 12.13
CA ILE A 72 7.51 -3.74 13.49
C ILE A 72 8.70 -2.77 13.50
N VAL A 73 9.82 -3.12 12.86
CA VAL A 73 10.99 -2.22 12.78
C VAL A 73 10.66 -0.93 12.03
N LEU A 74 9.93 -1.04 10.93
CA LEU A 74 9.52 0.11 10.14
C LEU A 74 8.63 1.05 10.95
N TYR A 75 7.64 0.48 11.66
CA TYR A 75 6.74 1.24 12.51
C TYR A 75 7.50 1.88 13.69
N ASP A 76 8.44 1.16 14.32
CA ASP A 76 9.32 1.71 15.36
C ASP A 76 10.09 2.92 14.85
N ALA A 77 10.67 2.80 13.65
CA ALA A 77 11.45 3.88 13.05
C ALA A 77 10.58 5.11 12.71
N LEU A 78 9.37 4.89 12.22
CA LEU A 78 8.43 5.98 11.91
C LEU A 78 8.00 6.72 13.18
N VAL A 79 7.59 5.99 14.21
CA VAL A 79 7.07 6.57 15.47
C VAL A 79 8.18 7.24 16.29
N ASN A 80 9.36 6.62 16.37
CA ASN A 80 10.44 7.10 17.23
C ASN A 80 11.42 8.08 16.56
N HIS A 81 11.61 8.00 15.24
CA HIS A 81 12.63 8.82 14.53
C HIS A 81 12.04 9.79 13.50
N GLY A 82 10.71 9.94 13.47
CA GLY A 82 10.04 10.91 12.59
C GLY A 82 10.20 10.61 11.10
N GLY A 83 10.43 9.34 10.74
CA GLY A 83 10.46 8.86 9.36
C GLY A 83 11.65 9.33 8.51
N HIS A 84 12.71 9.88 9.10
CA HIS A 84 13.91 10.26 8.34
C HIS A 84 14.72 9.03 7.94
N GLY A 85 14.90 8.83 6.64
CA GLY A 85 15.21 7.53 6.03
C GLY A 85 16.60 6.92 6.25
N LYS A 86 17.35 7.34 7.26
CA LYS A 86 18.62 6.69 7.64
C LYS A 86 18.45 5.62 8.73
N ASP A 87 17.30 5.58 9.43
CA ASP A 87 17.08 4.66 10.57
C ASP A 87 16.35 3.35 10.21
N TYR A 88 16.09 3.09 8.93
CA TYR A 88 15.44 1.85 8.47
C TYR A 88 16.38 0.63 8.42
N GLU A 89 17.67 0.81 8.74
CA GLU A 89 18.65 -0.28 8.79
C GLU A 89 18.74 -0.97 10.16
N ARG A 90 17.81 -0.70 11.08
CA ARG A 90 17.78 -1.36 12.39
C ARG A 90 17.44 -2.84 12.28
N ASP A 91 18.10 -3.63 13.10
CA ASP A 91 17.75 -5.03 13.31
C ASP A 91 16.53 -5.15 14.24
N PHE A 92 15.76 -6.22 14.09
CA PHE A 92 14.54 -6.44 14.89
C PHE A 92 14.85 -6.56 16.40
N GLU A 93 16.02 -7.08 16.75
CA GLU A 93 16.51 -7.23 18.11
C GLU A 93 16.73 -5.89 18.82
N GLU A 94 16.82 -4.78 18.06
CA GLU A 94 16.95 -3.43 18.61
C GLU A 94 15.60 -2.79 18.96
N ALA A 95 14.48 -3.36 18.47
CA ALA A 95 13.15 -2.87 18.77
C ALA A 95 12.80 -3.10 20.26
N PRO A 96 12.36 -2.07 21.00
CA PRO A 96 11.96 -2.23 22.39
C PRO A 96 10.87 -3.30 22.54
N THR A 97 11.01 -4.19 23.52
CA THR A 97 10.03 -5.29 23.71
C THR A 97 8.62 -4.77 23.98
N CYS A 98 8.49 -3.64 24.69
CA CYS A 98 7.18 -2.99 24.89
C CYS A 98 6.54 -2.58 23.56
N PHE A 99 7.33 -2.01 22.65
CA PHE A 99 6.87 -1.60 21.33
C PHE A 99 6.41 -2.80 20.49
N VAL A 100 7.21 -3.86 20.43
CA VAL A 100 6.86 -5.12 19.74
C VAL A 100 5.51 -5.64 20.24
N ARG A 101 5.31 -5.60 21.57
CA ARG A 101 4.10 -6.10 22.22
C ARG A 101 2.87 -5.25 21.90
N ASP A 102 3.01 -3.93 21.92
CA ASP A 102 1.95 -2.97 21.55
C ASP A 102 1.53 -3.15 20.09
N TYR A 103 2.51 -3.22 19.17
CA TYR A 103 2.26 -3.45 17.76
C TYR A 103 1.50 -4.76 17.50
N ILE A 104 1.89 -5.86 18.14
CA ILE A 104 1.19 -7.14 17.98
C ILE A 104 -0.24 -7.05 18.51
N MET A 105 -0.48 -6.37 19.65
CA MET A 105 -1.84 -6.20 20.16
C MET A 105 -2.70 -5.41 19.16
N GLU A 106 -2.17 -4.31 18.63
CA GLU A 106 -2.85 -3.49 17.63
C GLU A 106 -3.13 -4.30 16.36
N TYR A 107 -2.13 -4.97 15.80
CA TYR A 107 -2.27 -5.79 14.61
C TYR A 107 -3.36 -6.87 14.76
N ILE A 108 -3.48 -7.48 15.95
CA ILE A 108 -4.56 -8.44 16.23
C ILE A 108 -5.94 -7.76 16.12
N ASP A 109 -6.07 -6.53 16.60
CA ASP A 109 -7.32 -5.79 16.63
C ASP A 109 -7.75 -5.25 15.25
N THR A 110 -6.79 -4.76 14.47
CA THR A 110 -7.04 -4.06 13.20
C THR A 110 -6.89 -4.99 12.00
N ASP A 111 -5.72 -5.62 11.86
CA ASP A 111 -5.24 -6.12 10.56
C ASP A 111 -5.28 -7.64 10.42
N LEU A 112 -5.49 -8.36 11.53
CA LEU A 112 -5.52 -9.81 11.51
C LEU A 112 -6.66 -10.31 10.61
N PRO A 113 -6.37 -11.09 9.54
CA PRO A 113 -7.35 -11.49 8.54
C PRO A 113 -8.20 -12.66 9.03
N VAL A 114 -9.16 -12.40 9.90
CA VAL A 114 -10.02 -13.42 10.55
C VAL A 114 -11.46 -13.46 10.05
N GLY A 115 -11.72 -12.91 8.86
CA GLY A 115 -13.08 -12.80 8.32
C GLY A 115 -13.89 -11.70 9.01
N THR A 116 -15.23 -11.80 8.98
CA THR A 116 -16.13 -10.79 9.57
C THR A 116 -17.09 -11.41 10.59
N GLY A 117 -17.60 -10.59 11.52
CA GLY A 117 -18.60 -11.00 12.51
C GLY A 117 -18.02 -11.69 13.75
N ASN A 118 -18.85 -12.46 14.45
CA ASN A 118 -18.53 -13.01 15.77
C ASN A 118 -17.37 -14.00 15.76
N GLU A 119 -17.19 -14.76 14.67
CA GLU A 119 -16.09 -15.72 14.52
C GLU A 119 -14.72 -15.01 14.47
N ALA A 120 -14.67 -13.85 13.81
CA ALA A 120 -13.47 -13.00 13.76
C ALA A 120 -13.07 -12.52 15.17
N THR A 121 -14.03 -12.03 15.95
CA THR A 121 -13.80 -11.59 17.34
C THR A 121 -13.34 -12.74 18.23
N ALA A 122 -13.97 -13.91 18.11
CA ALA A 122 -13.56 -15.09 18.87
C ALA A 122 -12.12 -15.49 18.54
N ARG A 123 -11.76 -15.50 17.25
CA ARG A 123 -10.41 -15.84 16.80
C ARG A 123 -9.35 -14.84 17.29
N ARG A 124 -9.64 -13.54 17.24
CA ARG A 124 -8.76 -12.50 17.81
C ARG A 124 -8.53 -12.74 19.30
N ASN A 125 -9.60 -13.00 20.06
CA ASN A 125 -9.50 -13.24 21.50
C ASN A 125 -8.66 -14.49 21.84
N GLU A 126 -8.78 -15.56 21.05
CA GLU A 126 -7.92 -16.74 21.19
C GLU A 126 -6.44 -16.42 20.96
N VAL A 127 -6.13 -15.68 19.89
CA VAL A 127 -4.77 -15.27 19.57
C VAL A 127 -4.19 -14.37 20.66
N LYS A 128 -4.94 -13.36 21.13
CA LYS A 128 -4.51 -12.50 22.24
C LYS A 128 -4.19 -13.31 23.49
N LYS A 129 -5.06 -14.28 23.84
CA LYS A 129 -4.85 -15.13 25.01
C LYS A 129 -3.57 -15.99 24.89
N ALA A 130 -3.23 -16.44 23.69
CA ALA A 130 -2.01 -17.19 23.44
C ALA A 130 -0.76 -16.30 23.58
N VAL A 131 -0.74 -15.16 22.89
CA VAL A 131 0.39 -14.22 22.86
C VAL A 131 0.64 -13.59 24.23
N PHE A 132 -0.41 -13.07 24.85
CA PHE A 132 -0.35 -12.36 26.13
C PHE A 132 -0.73 -13.29 27.30
N SER A 133 -0.15 -14.50 27.31
CA SER A 133 -0.39 -15.52 28.34
C SER A 133 -0.04 -15.11 29.77
N ASP A 134 0.71 -14.01 29.93
CA ASP A 134 1.02 -13.39 31.22
C ASP A 134 -0.06 -12.42 31.73
N LEU A 135 -1.07 -12.11 30.91
CA LEU A 135 -2.20 -11.27 31.26
C LEU A 135 -3.48 -12.10 31.47
N THR A 136 -4.34 -11.64 32.37
CA THR A 136 -5.68 -12.19 32.50
C THR A 136 -6.59 -11.72 31.35
N PRO A 137 -7.71 -12.41 31.04
CA PRO A 137 -8.63 -11.94 30.00
C PRO A 137 -9.16 -10.51 30.22
N ALA A 138 -9.36 -10.11 31.47
CA ALA A 138 -9.76 -8.74 31.82
C ALA A 138 -8.66 -7.72 31.52
N GLU A 139 -7.40 -8.06 31.82
CA GLU A 139 -6.24 -7.21 31.52
C GLU A 139 -5.99 -7.11 30.02
N ILE A 140 -6.19 -8.18 29.25
CA ILE A 140 -6.13 -8.15 27.79
C ILE A 140 -7.16 -7.17 27.21
N ALA A 141 -8.39 -7.18 27.74
CA ALA A 141 -9.43 -6.24 27.32
C ALA A 141 -9.07 -4.79 27.68
N GLN A 142 -8.53 -4.55 28.87
CA GLN A 142 -8.06 -3.23 29.29
C GLN A 142 -6.89 -2.73 28.43
N TYR A 143 -5.94 -3.62 28.12
CA TYR A 143 -4.79 -3.29 27.29
C TYR A 143 -5.21 -2.85 25.88
N SER A 144 -6.07 -3.63 25.24
CA SER A 144 -6.64 -3.31 23.93
C SER A 144 -7.38 -1.97 23.94
N ALA A 145 -8.20 -1.71 24.97
CA ALA A 145 -8.92 -0.44 25.11
C ALA A 145 -7.99 0.77 25.31
N LEU A 146 -6.90 0.62 26.08
CA LEU A 146 -5.93 1.71 26.29
C LEU A 146 -5.17 2.06 25.01
N LEU A 147 -4.77 1.06 24.21
CA LEU A 147 -4.13 1.31 22.91
C LEU A 147 -5.09 1.99 21.93
N GLU A 148 -6.36 1.57 21.92
CA GLU A 148 -7.38 2.23 21.11
C GLU A 148 -7.65 3.68 21.56
N GLU A 149 -7.66 3.94 22.86
CA GLU A 149 -7.78 5.31 23.40
C GLU A 149 -6.61 6.19 22.98
N GLU A 150 -5.37 5.68 23.10
CA GLU A 150 -4.15 6.41 22.70
C GLU A 150 -4.16 6.73 21.20
N ARG A 151 -4.45 5.74 20.36
CA ARG A 151 -4.59 5.93 18.92
C ARG A 151 -5.66 6.98 18.59
N ASN A 152 -6.82 6.90 19.25
CA ASN A 152 -7.87 7.89 19.07
C ASN A 152 -7.49 9.27 19.62
N ALA A 153 -6.62 9.36 20.62
CA ALA A 153 -6.10 10.62 21.15
C ALA A 153 -5.15 11.28 20.15
N GLU A 154 -4.27 10.51 19.51
CA GLU A 154 -3.40 10.97 18.42
C GLU A 154 -4.22 11.55 17.24
N TYR A 155 -5.38 10.96 16.94
CA TYR A 155 -6.31 11.49 15.93
C TYR A 155 -7.17 12.67 16.42
N ARG A 156 -7.34 12.86 17.74
CA ARG A 156 -8.21 13.89 18.33
C ARG A 156 -7.50 15.17 18.69
N GLU A 157 -6.19 15.15 18.94
CA GLU A 157 -5.47 16.41 19.03
C GLU A 157 -5.75 17.18 17.74
N ASP A 158 -6.24 18.41 17.88
CA ASP A 158 -6.22 19.44 16.84
C ASP A 158 -4.75 19.72 16.48
N SER A 159 -3.96 18.70 16.14
CA SER A 159 -2.80 18.83 15.27
C SER A 159 -3.38 19.61 14.11
N PRO A 160 -3.02 20.91 13.98
CA PRO A 160 -3.56 21.71 12.90
C PRO A 160 -3.27 20.90 11.67
N MET A 161 -4.34 20.44 10.99
CA MET A 161 -4.24 19.81 9.69
C MET A 161 -3.14 20.58 8.99
N PRO A 162 -1.99 19.94 8.68
CA PRO A 162 -0.78 20.67 8.31
C PRO A 162 -1.24 21.70 7.30
N PRO A 163 -1.02 23.02 7.57
CA PRO A 163 -1.68 24.08 6.83
C PRO A 163 -1.58 23.71 5.36
N PRO A 164 -2.71 23.70 4.61
CA PRO A 164 -2.77 23.10 3.28
C PRO A 164 -1.52 23.55 2.54
N TYR A 165 -0.64 22.58 2.27
CA TYR A 165 0.74 22.83 1.86
C TYR A 165 0.70 23.94 0.82
N TYR A 166 1.41 25.04 1.12
CA TYR A 166 1.57 26.28 0.36
C TYR A 166 0.97 26.27 -1.05
N GLU A 167 0.24 27.34 -1.40
CA GLU A 167 0.18 27.80 -2.80
C GLU A 167 1.59 27.78 -3.37
N LEU A 168 1.91 26.69 -4.10
CA LEU A 168 3.23 26.50 -4.66
C LEU A 168 3.47 27.67 -5.61
N PRO A 169 4.62 28.36 -5.49
CA PRO A 169 4.99 29.42 -6.40
C PRO A 169 4.75 28.95 -7.84
N ALA A 170 4.05 29.77 -8.62
CA ALA A 170 3.64 29.43 -9.98
C ALA A 170 4.76 28.73 -10.77
N LEU A 171 4.63 27.41 -10.94
CA LEU A 171 5.18 26.54 -11.99
C LEU A 171 6.27 27.19 -12.87
N ARG A 172 7.38 27.53 -12.24
CA ARG A 172 8.66 27.80 -12.89
C ARG A 172 9.66 26.99 -12.09
N ASP A 173 10.26 26.02 -12.78
CA ASP A 173 11.30 25.10 -12.30
C ASP A 173 10.79 23.78 -11.68
N VAL A 174 10.08 22.99 -12.49
CA VAL A 174 9.75 21.55 -12.22
C VAL A 174 10.94 20.62 -12.49
N ASP A 175 12.08 21.15 -12.92
CA ASP A 175 13.27 20.33 -13.20
C ASP A 175 14.03 19.90 -11.93
N ASP A 176 13.87 20.58 -10.79
CA ASP A 176 14.67 20.33 -9.58
C ASP A 176 13.97 19.47 -8.50
N ALA A 177 12.67 19.24 -8.59
CA ALA A 177 11.90 18.52 -7.54
C ALA A 177 12.00 16.98 -7.64
N LEU A 178 12.74 16.45 -8.61
CA LEU A 178 12.97 15.01 -8.81
C LEU A 178 14.47 14.73 -8.98
N ASP A 179 15.28 15.17 -8.01
CA ASP A 179 16.68 14.80 -7.94
C ASP A 179 16.82 13.31 -7.55
N LEU A 180 16.91 12.46 -8.57
CA LEU A 180 17.20 11.02 -8.45
C LEU A 180 18.72 10.73 -8.44
N THR A 181 19.58 11.73 -8.21
CA THR A 181 21.01 11.49 -8.01
C THR A 181 21.27 10.95 -6.60
N PRO A 182 22.20 9.99 -6.43
CA PRO A 182 22.65 9.62 -5.10
C PRO A 182 23.42 10.82 -4.53
N ARG A 183 22.96 11.37 -3.39
CA ARG A 183 23.79 12.27 -2.58
C ARG A 183 25.08 11.51 -2.24
N THR A 184 26.17 11.88 -2.91
CA THR A 184 27.51 11.42 -2.55
C THR A 184 27.92 12.11 -1.24
N GLU A 185 27.36 11.64 -0.13
CA GLU A 185 28.09 11.70 1.12
C GLU A 185 29.31 10.80 0.96
N VAL A 186 30.47 11.30 1.35
CA VAL A 186 31.76 10.61 1.29
C VAL A 186 31.68 9.37 2.18
N ILE A 187 31.27 8.23 1.61
CA ILE A 187 31.33 6.93 2.27
C ILE A 187 32.81 6.52 2.28
N HIS A 188 33.44 6.67 3.44
CA HIS A 188 34.60 5.86 3.78
C HIS A 188 34.24 4.40 3.56
N ARG A 189 34.84 3.75 2.54
CA ARG A 189 34.74 2.29 2.35
C ARG A 189 35.15 1.58 3.64
N PRO A 190 34.26 0.82 4.30
CA PRO A 190 34.70 -0.23 5.17
C PRO A 190 35.22 -1.38 4.29
N LYS A 191 36.32 -1.97 4.72
CA LYS A 191 36.92 -3.16 4.11
C LYS A 191 35.89 -4.29 4.04
N GLU A 192 35.94 -5.01 2.93
CA GLU A 192 35.32 -6.32 2.73
C GLU A 192 35.41 -7.15 4.01
N SER A 193 34.26 -7.42 4.64
CA SER A 193 34.15 -8.49 5.62
C SER A 193 33.19 -9.56 5.10
N VAL A 194 33.70 -10.77 5.24
CA VAL A 194 33.16 -12.05 4.85
C VAL A 194 31.84 -12.29 5.59
N TYR A 195 30.69 -12.10 4.95
CA TYR A 195 29.44 -12.89 5.10
C TYR A 195 28.35 -12.28 4.19
N GLY A 196 27.70 -13.13 3.39
CA GLY A 196 26.30 -12.94 2.96
C GLY A 196 25.98 -11.87 1.91
N LYS A 197 25.80 -12.35 0.67
CA LYS A 197 25.09 -11.73 -0.47
C LYS A 197 23.89 -10.83 -0.07
N PRO A 198 23.58 -9.76 -0.84
CA PRO A 198 22.36 -8.98 -0.61
C PRO A 198 21.12 -9.83 -0.90
N LEU A 199 20.33 -10.11 0.15
CA LEU A 199 19.03 -10.75 0.08
C LEU A 199 17.94 -9.68 0.05
N TRP A 200 17.38 -9.38 -1.12
CA TRP A 200 16.16 -8.59 -1.22
C TRP A 200 15.16 -9.21 -2.21
N ARG A 201 14.06 -9.71 -1.63
CA ARG A 201 12.70 -9.93 -2.18
C ARG A 201 12.57 -10.62 -3.56
N SER A 202 12.51 -11.95 -3.55
CA SER A 202 11.60 -12.67 -4.45
C SER A 202 10.23 -12.77 -3.76
N ALA A 203 9.21 -12.15 -4.36
CA ALA A 203 7.84 -12.56 -4.08
C ALA A 203 7.63 -13.96 -4.67
N VAL A 204 7.86 -15.00 -3.86
CA VAL A 204 7.48 -16.37 -4.22
C VAL A 204 6.01 -16.53 -3.85
N TYR A 205 5.13 -16.37 -4.84
CA TYR A 205 3.78 -16.92 -4.82
C TYR A 205 3.86 -18.46 -4.68
N PRO A 206 2.87 -19.14 -4.10
CA PRO A 206 2.88 -20.60 -3.95
C PRO A 206 3.07 -21.29 -5.32
N THR A 207 4.26 -21.86 -5.54
CA THR A 207 4.80 -22.28 -6.84
C THR A 207 4.53 -23.73 -7.22
N LYS A 208 3.74 -24.49 -6.46
CA LYS A 208 3.62 -25.93 -6.74
C LYS A 208 2.61 -26.31 -7.82
N ASP A 209 1.68 -25.42 -8.19
CA ASP A 209 0.71 -25.67 -9.28
C ASP A 209 0.61 -24.56 -10.34
N ILE A 210 1.38 -23.47 -10.21
CA ILE A 210 1.36 -22.37 -11.19
C ILE A 210 2.47 -22.59 -12.21
N LYS A 211 2.11 -23.14 -13.37
CA LYS A 211 2.97 -23.12 -14.57
C LYS A 211 3.23 -21.65 -14.95
N GLU A 212 4.47 -21.20 -14.79
CA GLU A 212 5.11 -20.09 -15.51
C GLU A 212 4.32 -18.78 -15.66
N ILE A 213 4.16 -18.03 -14.56
CA ILE A 213 3.81 -16.60 -14.61
C ILE A 213 5.12 -15.80 -14.73
N GLY A 214 5.45 -15.37 -15.95
CA GLY A 214 6.57 -14.47 -16.23
C GLY A 214 6.27 -13.00 -15.89
N PRO A 215 7.27 -12.10 -15.93
CA PRO A 215 7.07 -10.66 -15.69
C PRO A 215 6.04 -10.06 -16.66
N GLY A 216 5.08 -9.30 -16.11
CA GLY A 216 3.99 -8.66 -16.86
C GLY A 216 2.70 -9.48 -16.96
N TRP A 217 2.54 -10.59 -16.22
CA TRP A 217 1.37 -11.46 -16.29
C TRP A 217 0.13 -10.84 -15.59
N LEU A 218 -0.58 -10.00 -16.33
CA LEU A 218 -2.03 -9.99 -16.23
C LEU A 218 -2.52 -11.31 -16.86
N PRO A 219 -3.55 -11.99 -16.32
CA PRO A 219 -4.14 -13.14 -16.98
C PRO A 219 -4.39 -12.82 -18.46
N ASP A 220 -4.22 -13.76 -19.38
CA ASP A 220 -4.50 -13.52 -20.81
C ASP A 220 -5.94 -13.02 -21.04
N GLU A 221 -6.82 -13.29 -20.09
CA GLU A 221 -8.20 -12.83 -20.04
C GLU A 221 -8.37 -11.40 -19.51
N HIS A 222 -7.30 -10.72 -19.10
CA HIS A 222 -7.41 -9.37 -18.56
C HIS A 222 -7.88 -8.39 -19.65
N PRO A 223 -8.93 -7.59 -19.39
CA PRO A 223 -9.58 -6.73 -20.39
C PRO A 223 -8.61 -5.87 -21.21
N GLU A 224 -7.57 -5.35 -20.56
CA GLU A 224 -6.57 -4.47 -21.17
C GLU A 224 -5.77 -5.12 -22.30
N ARG A 225 -5.57 -6.45 -22.25
CA ARG A 225 -4.79 -7.19 -23.26
C ARG A 225 -5.54 -7.38 -24.57
N GLN A 226 -6.87 -7.26 -24.55
CA GLN A 226 -7.72 -7.45 -25.73
C GLN A 226 -7.72 -6.23 -26.67
N ILE A 227 -7.18 -5.09 -26.22
CA ILE A 227 -7.09 -3.87 -27.01
C ILE A 227 -5.90 -3.97 -27.96
N THR A 228 -6.20 -3.98 -29.26
CA THR A 228 -5.19 -3.93 -30.32
C THR A 228 -4.47 -2.58 -30.28
N LEU A 229 -3.13 -2.62 -30.21
CA LEU A 229 -2.29 -1.44 -30.22
C LEU A 229 -2.05 -0.98 -31.66
N PRO A 230 -2.08 0.34 -31.95
CA PRO A 230 -1.70 0.84 -33.26
C PRO A 230 -0.19 0.64 -33.49
N SER A 231 0.19 0.58 -34.77
CA SER A 231 1.58 0.40 -35.19
C SER A 231 2.45 1.64 -34.95
N GLU A 232 1.82 2.81 -34.91
CA GLU A 232 2.47 4.11 -34.72
C GLU A 232 2.20 4.64 -33.31
N ILE A 233 3.26 5.15 -32.69
CA ILE A 233 3.19 5.80 -31.38
C ILE A 233 3.09 7.31 -31.62
N HIS A 234 1.96 7.90 -31.25
CA HIS A 234 1.68 9.34 -31.47
C HIS A 234 2.27 10.26 -30.39
N HIS A 235 2.78 9.70 -29.29
CA HIS A 235 3.39 10.46 -28.19
C HIS A 235 4.90 10.39 -28.30
N ASP A 236 5.61 11.49 -28.07
CA ASP A 236 7.07 11.45 -27.96
C ASP A 236 7.54 10.95 -26.58
N CYS A 237 8.85 10.76 -26.43
CA CYS A 237 9.39 10.25 -25.17
C CYS A 237 9.14 11.17 -23.97
N ASP A 238 9.14 12.49 -24.16
CA ASP A 238 8.93 13.44 -23.06
C ASP A 238 7.46 13.44 -22.62
N GLN A 239 6.54 13.33 -23.56
CA GLN A 239 5.12 13.16 -23.26
C GLN A 239 4.88 11.88 -22.46
N ILE A 240 5.49 10.76 -22.83
CA ILE A 240 5.37 9.51 -22.05
C ILE A 240 5.98 9.66 -20.65
N ARG A 241 7.14 10.29 -20.50
CA ARG A 241 7.73 10.56 -19.17
C ARG A 241 6.80 11.43 -18.32
N ALA A 242 6.23 12.48 -18.90
CA ALA A 242 5.28 13.35 -18.21
C ALA A 242 4.03 12.58 -17.77
N MET A 243 3.49 11.69 -18.62
CA MET A 243 2.39 10.82 -18.26
C MET A 243 2.74 9.89 -17.10
N ILE A 244 3.95 9.29 -17.09
CA ILE A 244 4.42 8.46 -15.96
C ILE A 244 4.51 9.29 -14.68
N LYS A 245 5.07 10.50 -14.74
CA LYS A 245 5.19 11.38 -13.57
C LYS A 245 3.81 11.75 -13.02
N ILE A 246 2.88 12.21 -13.87
CA ILE A 246 1.51 12.55 -13.47
C ILE A 246 0.82 11.32 -12.87
N PHE A 247 0.95 10.17 -13.51
CA PHE A 247 0.35 8.93 -13.06
C PHE A 247 0.88 8.49 -11.69
N LEU A 248 2.18 8.64 -11.42
CA LEU A 248 2.77 8.22 -10.15
C LEU A 248 2.63 9.27 -9.04
N LEU A 249 2.61 10.56 -9.37
CA LEU A 249 2.50 11.66 -8.39
C LEU A 249 1.05 11.94 -7.98
N GLU A 250 0.08 11.71 -8.85
CA GLU A 250 -1.34 12.02 -8.58
C GLU A 250 -2.14 10.75 -8.21
N CYS A 251 -1.46 9.70 -7.74
CA CYS A 251 -2.07 8.49 -7.20
C CYS A 251 -2.06 8.44 -5.66
N ASP A 252 -1.92 9.59 -5.01
CA ASP A 252 -2.04 9.78 -3.55
C ASP A 252 -3.50 9.63 -3.08
N GLY A 253 -4.11 8.47 -3.35
CA GLY A 253 -5.27 8.04 -2.57
C GLY A 253 -4.78 7.71 -1.16
N GLU A 254 -5.49 8.18 -0.14
CA GLU A 254 -5.22 7.82 1.27
C GLU A 254 -5.29 6.31 1.53
N ASP A 255 -5.87 5.55 0.61
CA ASP A 255 -5.92 4.10 0.63
C ASP A 255 -4.59 3.49 0.17
N GLU A 256 -4.04 2.54 0.94
CA GLU A 256 -2.77 1.80 0.74
C GLU A 256 -2.60 1.08 -0.63
N VAL A 257 -3.56 1.23 -1.55
CA VAL A 257 -3.65 0.55 -2.84
C VAL A 257 -3.27 1.46 -4.02
N GLY A 258 -2.57 2.57 -3.78
CA GLY A 258 -2.07 3.46 -4.83
C GLY A 258 -1.07 2.81 -5.82
N TRP A 259 -0.80 3.53 -6.92
CA TRP A 259 0.23 3.16 -7.89
C TRP A 259 1.61 3.61 -7.42
N THR A 260 2.46 2.64 -7.08
CA THR A 260 3.88 2.91 -6.81
C THR A 260 4.73 2.75 -8.08
N PRO A 261 5.94 3.33 -8.14
CA PRO A 261 6.90 3.04 -9.21
C PRO A 261 7.12 1.54 -9.42
N GLU A 262 7.08 0.75 -8.35
CA GLU A 262 7.23 -0.71 -8.38
C GLU A 262 6.11 -1.42 -9.12
N ARG A 263 4.87 -1.08 -8.76
CA ARG A 263 3.68 -1.62 -9.43
C ARG A 263 3.66 -1.22 -10.89
N PHE A 264 4.08 0.02 -11.18
CA PHE A 264 4.11 0.53 -12.55
C PHE A 264 5.14 -0.21 -13.42
N TRP A 265 6.41 -0.33 -13.00
CA TRP A 265 7.41 -1.04 -13.83
C TRP A 265 7.04 -2.52 -14.02
N TYR A 266 6.42 -3.14 -13.01
CA TYR A 266 5.91 -4.49 -13.10
C TYR A 266 4.75 -4.60 -14.10
N ALA A 267 3.80 -3.66 -14.07
CA ALA A 267 2.65 -3.64 -14.96
C ALA A 267 3.03 -3.45 -16.43
N ILE A 268 4.03 -2.61 -16.72
CA ILE A 268 4.54 -2.43 -18.08
C ILE A 268 5.49 -3.56 -18.52
N GLY A 269 5.85 -4.49 -17.63
CA GLY A 269 6.72 -5.63 -17.95
C GLY A 269 8.13 -5.23 -18.37
N ASP A 270 8.66 -4.11 -17.87
CA ASP A 270 10.07 -3.74 -18.06
C ASP A 270 10.89 -4.06 -16.81
N SER A 271 12.21 -3.92 -16.89
CA SER A 271 13.09 -3.90 -15.73
C SER A 271 13.03 -2.55 -15.01
N ARG A 272 13.14 -2.55 -13.68
CA ARG A 272 13.30 -1.34 -12.87
C ARG A 272 14.38 -0.40 -13.42
N LYS A 273 15.57 -0.95 -13.70
CA LYS A 273 16.71 -0.20 -14.25
C LYS A 273 16.40 0.39 -15.63
N GLY A 274 15.64 -0.31 -16.47
CA GLY A 274 15.19 0.17 -17.78
C GLY A 274 14.28 1.38 -17.66
N LEU A 275 13.29 1.30 -16.76
CA LEU A 275 12.41 2.43 -16.46
C LEU A 275 13.17 3.62 -15.87
N GLU A 276 14.01 3.41 -14.85
CA GLU A 276 14.82 4.47 -14.25
C GLU A 276 15.74 5.15 -15.28
N THR A 277 16.36 4.36 -16.16
CA THR A 277 17.20 4.90 -17.24
C THR A 277 16.38 5.73 -18.22
N PHE A 278 15.16 5.30 -18.54
CA PHE A 278 14.27 6.04 -19.42
C PHE A 278 13.82 7.38 -18.80
N LEU A 279 13.47 7.37 -17.51
CA LEU A 279 12.99 8.55 -16.78
C LEU A 279 14.09 9.60 -16.52
N ARG A 280 15.35 9.18 -16.38
CA ARG A 280 16.51 10.09 -16.18
C ARG A 280 16.95 10.85 -17.44
N LYS A 281 16.37 10.54 -18.59
CA LYS A 281 16.74 11.17 -19.87
C LYS A 281 15.70 12.22 -20.23
N SER A 282 16.11 13.18 -21.04
CA SER A 282 15.24 14.23 -21.56
C SER A 282 15.35 14.31 -23.07
N GLY A 283 14.29 14.79 -23.71
CA GLY A 283 14.21 15.06 -25.13
C GLY A 283 13.29 14.09 -25.87
N PRO A 284 12.58 14.59 -26.90
CA PRO A 284 11.42 13.90 -27.49
C PRO A 284 11.79 12.65 -28.28
N LYS A 285 13.03 12.57 -28.79
CA LYS A 285 13.53 11.44 -29.58
C LYS A 285 14.49 10.53 -28.80
N HIS A 286 14.88 10.91 -27.58
CA HIS A 286 15.81 10.13 -26.79
C HIS A 286 15.11 8.88 -26.25
N TYR A 287 15.63 7.70 -26.63
CA TYR A 287 15.15 6.37 -26.22
C TYR A 287 13.82 5.91 -26.86
N VAL A 288 13.48 6.40 -28.07
CA VAL A 288 12.33 5.90 -28.87
C VAL A 288 12.37 4.38 -29.11
N THR A 289 13.57 3.78 -29.12
CA THR A 289 13.75 2.34 -29.31
C THR A 289 13.73 1.54 -28.01
N CYS A 290 13.64 2.19 -26.84
CA CYS A 290 13.67 1.47 -25.58
C CYS A 290 12.33 0.78 -25.30
N THR A 291 12.40 -0.35 -24.61
CA THR A 291 11.23 -1.15 -24.22
C THR A 291 10.34 -0.38 -23.25
N ALA A 292 10.91 0.38 -22.31
CA ALA A 292 10.15 1.07 -21.27
C ALA A 292 9.23 2.12 -21.87
N TYR A 293 9.71 2.85 -22.87
CA TYR A 293 8.93 3.81 -23.64
C TYR A 293 7.74 3.14 -24.36
N ARG A 294 8.00 2.07 -25.12
CA ARG A 294 6.94 1.37 -25.88
C ARG A 294 5.91 0.74 -24.96
N ASN A 295 6.36 0.14 -23.86
CA ASN A 295 5.49 -0.54 -22.92
C ASN A 295 4.68 0.46 -22.08
N ALA A 296 5.28 1.56 -21.63
CA ALA A 296 4.56 2.63 -20.94
C ALA A 296 3.51 3.29 -21.85
N TRP A 297 3.85 3.56 -23.12
CA TRP A 297 2.86 4.03 -24.08
C TRP A 297 1.72 3.04 -24.26
N ALA A 298 2.02 1.74 -24.43
CA ALA A 298 1.00 0.71 -24.59
C ALA A 298 0.07 0.64 -23.37
N PHE A 299 0.63 0.76 -22.17
CA PHE A 299 -0.12 0.83 -20.91
C PHE A 299 -1.09 2.01 -20.91
N PHE A 300 -0.63 3.22 -21.19
CA PHE A 300 -1.51 4.40 -21.20
C PHE A 300 -2.54 4.37 -22.33
N TYR A 301 -2.18 3.87 -23.51
CA TYR A 301 -3.12 3.73 -24.62
C TYR A 301 -4.28 2.80 -24.26
N ARG A 302 -3.99 1.66 -23.61
CA ARG A 302 -5.03 0.73 -23.14
C ARG A 302 -5.93 1.40 -22.11
N ARG A 303 -5.36 2.09 -21.13
CA ARG A 303 -6.11 2.86 -20.12
C ARG A 303 -7.05 3.88 -20.75
N GLU A 304 -6.54 4.68 -21.69
CA GLU A 304 -7.32 5.68 -22.42
C GLU A 304 -8.48 5.03 -23.18
N LYS A 305 -8.25 3.91 -23.87
CA LYS A 305 -9.29 3.19 -24.62
C LYS A 305 -10.37 2.57 -23.74
N MET A 306 -10.10 2.36 -22.46
CA MET A 306 -11.10 1.94 -21.48
C MET A 306 -11.79 3.12 -20.79
N GLY A 307 -11.37 4.35 -21.06
CA GLY A 307 -11.86 5.54 -20.37
C GLY A 307 -11.34 5.67 -18.94
N LEU A 308 -10.22 5.01 -18.61
CA LEU A 308 -9.56 5.15 -17.31
C LEU A 308 -8.78 6.45 -17.27
N PRO A 309 -8.89 7.25 -16.20
CA PRO A 309 -8.16 8.51 -16.09
C PRO A 309 -6.66 8.26 -15.88
N LEU A 310 -5.87 9.26 -16.29
CA LEU A 310 -4.42 9.31 -16.03
C LEU A 310 -4.13 9.74 -14.57
N ARG A 311 -5.04 10.50 -13.96
CA ARG A 311 -4.93 11.05 -12.60
C ARG A 311 -5.88 10.29 -11.67
N GLY A 312 -5.48 10.07 -10.40
CA GLY A 312 -6.31 9.33 -9.43
C GLY A 312 -6.54 7.87 -9.82
N ALA A 313 -5.56 7.24 -10.46
CA ALA A 313 -5.61 5.84 -10.84
C ALA A 313 -5.49 4.92 -9.63
N GLY A 314 -6.02 3.69 -9.72
CA GLY A 314 -5.96 2.72 -8.62
C GLY A 314 -7.01 2.92 -7.52
N THR A 315 -7.98 3.81 -7.75
CA THR A 315 -9.15 3.97 -6.87
C THR A 315 -10.21 2.89 -7.15
N GLU A 316 -11.17 2.71 -6.23
CA GLU A 316 -12.33 1.83 -6.46
C GLU A 316 -13.06 2.15 -7.79
N ARG A 317 -13.00 3.42 -8.21
CA ARG A 317 -13.56 3.90 -9.47
C ARG A 317 -12.94 3.23 -10.70
N ASP A 318 -11.63 2.93 -10.67
CA ASP A 318 -10.95 2.20 -11.75
C ASP A 318 -11.51 0.77 -11.85
N GLY A 319 -11.75 0.11 -10.71
CA GLY A 319 -12.36 -1.21 -10.67
C GLY A 319 -13.76 -1.24 -11.28
N VAL A 320 -14.59 -0.24 -10.95
CA VAL A 320 -15.94 -0.09 -11.53
C VAL A 320 -15.88 0.13 -13.05
N LEU A 321 -14.96 0.97 -13.54
CA LEU A 321 -14.80 1.23 -14.97
C LEU A 321 -14.30 0.00 -15.73
N LEU A 322 -13.37 -0.76 -15.17
CA LEU A 322 -12.88 -2.02 -15.75
C LEU A 322 -14.01 -3.06 -15.87
N LEU A 323 -14.82 -3.22 -14.83
CA LEU A 323 -15.97 -4.12 -14.85
C LEU A 323 -17.03 -3.67 -15.87
N ALA A 324 -17.33 -2.36 -15.93
CA ALA A 324 -18.27 -1.81 -16.90
C ALA A 324 -17.78 -2.00 -18.34
N TRP A 325 -16.48 -1.82 -18.60
CA TRP A 325 -15.89 -2.07 -19.90
C TRP A 325 -15.98 -3.56 -20.28
N ALA A 326 -15.62 -4.46 -19.37
CA ALA A 326 -15.70 -5.90 -19.59
C ALA A 326 -17.13 -6.36 -19.87
N ALA A 327 -18.12 -5.79 -19.19
CA ALA A 327 -19.54 -6.06 -19.42
C ALA A 327 -20.00 -5.62 -20.83
N LYS A 328 -19.53 -4.45 -21.32
CA LYS A 328 -19.84 -3.97 -22.68
C LYS A 328 -19.29 -4.92 -23.76
N GLN A 329 -18.10 -5.46 -23.58
CA GLN A 329 -17.51 -6.39 -24.55
C GLN A 329 -18.23 -7.75 -24.60
N LYS A 330 -18.84 -8.19 -23.50
CA LYS A 330 -19.61 -9.45 -23.43
C LYS A 330 -20.98 -9.39 -24.09
N THR A 331 -21.40 -8.24 -24.62
CA THR A 331 -22.69 -8.09 -25.32
C THR A 331 -22.53 -7.90 -26.83
N PRO A 332 -21.89 -8.82 -27.58
CA PRO A 332 -21.89 -8.73 -29.03
C PRO A 332 -23.23 -9.26 -29.57
N GLY A 333 -24.13 -8.34 -29.93
CA GLY A 333 -25.21 -8.65 -30.88
C GLY A 333 -26.63 -8.82 -30.35
N GLN A 334 -27.04 -8.14 -29.28
CA GLN A 334 -28.47 -7.91 -29.10
C GLN A 334 -28.84 -6.56 -29.75
N PRO A 335 -29.45 -6.56 -30.96
CA PRO A 335 -30.01 -5.34 -31.49
C PRO A 335 -31.06 -4.84 -30.51
N GLU A 336 -30.89 -3.60 -30.09
CA GLU A 336 -31.81 -2.83 -29.26
C GLU A 336 -33.12 -2.61 -30.04
N GLN A 337 -33.95 -3.65 -30.16
CA GLN A 337 -35.36 -3.50 -30.50
C GLN A 337 -36.10 -3.07 -29.24
N THR A 338 -35.95 -1.79 -28.93
CA THR A 338 -36.95 -1.06 -28.15
C THR A 338 -38.20 -0.97 -29.04
N GLN A 339 -38.99 -2.04 -29.08
CA GLN A 339 -40.37 -1.94 -29.54
C GLN A 339 -41.11 -1.09 -28.51
N GLN A 340 -41.24 0.19 -28.87
CA GLN A 340 -42.29 1.07 -28.41
C GLN A 340 -43.59 0.27 -28.34
N THR A 341 -44.11 0.14 -27.13
CA THR A 341 -45.47 -0.30 -26.83
C THR A 341 -46.43 0.73 -27.42
N GLY A 342 -46.66 0.61 -28.73
CA GLY A 342 -47.73 1.28 -29.43
C GLY A 342 -49.06 0.74 -28.91
N GLY A 343 -49.71 1.52 -28.06
CA GLY A 343 -51.04 1.26 -27.59
C GLY A 343 -52.01 1.06 -28.74
N LYS A 344 -52.76 -0.04 -28.70
CA LYS A 344 -54.03 -0.13 -29.41
C LYS A 344 -55.07 -0.72 -28.46
N ARG A 345 -55.68 0.17 -27.68
CA ARG A 345 -56.96 -0.07 -27.01
C ARG A 345 -57.96 -0.52 -28.08
N ARG A 346 -58.37 -1.79 -28.03
CA ARG A 346 -59.64 -2.23 -28.59
C ARG A 346 -60.56 -2.52 -27.43
N SER A 347 -61.46 -1.56 -27.20
CA SER A 347 -62.73 -1.76 -26.53
C SER A 347 -63.54 -2.77 -27.33
N THR A 348 -64.02 -3.80 -26.66
CA THR A 348 -65.33 -4.39 -26.93
C THR A 348 -65.91 -4.85 -25.59
N ASP A 349 -66.99 -4.17 -25.22
CA ASP A 349 -67.99 -4.58 -24.25
C ASP A 349 -68.57 -5.97 -24.59
N GLY A 350 -69.15 -6.62 -23.58
CA GLY A 350 -69.96 -7.84 -23.74
C GLY A 350 -69.81 -8.80 -22.56
N THR A 351 -70.38 -8.53 -21.38
CA THR A 351 -71.73 -8.95 -20.96
C THR A 351 -71.82 -10.40 -20.46
N GLY A 352 -72.26 -10.55 -19.20
CA GLY A 352 -72.78 -11.78 -18.60
C GLY A 352 -71.68 -12.73 -18.09
N ASP A 353 -71.83 -13.48 -17.00
CA ASP A 353 -73.02 -13.82 -16.25
C ASP A 353 -72.58 -14.42 -14.90
N ALA A 354 -73.56 -14.49 -14.01
CA ALA A 354 -73.55 -14.85 -12.61
C ALA A 354 -72.78 -16.12 -12.20
N GLY A 355 -72.39 -16.11 -10.92
CA GLY A 355 -72.98 -17.10 -10.01
C GLY A 355 -72.00 -17.93 -9.21
N ASN A 356 -72.27 -17.95 -7.90
CA ASN A 356 -72.02 -19.04 -6.94
C ASN A 356 -70.55 -19.42 -6.68
N GLY A 357 -70.08 -19.57 -5.45
CA GLY A 357 -70.78 -19.88 -4.21
C GLY A 357 -69.92 -20.89 -3.44
N GLY A 358 -69.52 -20.54 -2.23
CA GLY A 358 -69.16 -21.44 -1.13
C GLY A 358 -68.03 -22.47 -1.30
N LYS A 359 -67.06 -22.46 -0.39
CA LYS A 359 -67.03 -23.46 0.70
C LYS A 359 -65.88 -23.26 1.68
N ARG A 360 -66.29 -23.23 2.96
CA ARG A 360 -65.55 -23.62 4.17
C ARG A 360 -64.76 -24.93 4.01
N ARG A 361 -63.56 -24.98 4.58
CA ARG A 361 -62.97 -26.08 5.40
C ARG A 361 -62.05 -25.37 6.41
N LYS A 362 -62.30 -25.29 7.72
CA LYS A 362 -62.39 -26.29 8.80
C LYS A 362 -61.30 -27.37 8.81
N VAL A 363 -60.40 -27.20 9.78
CA VAL A 363 -59.94 -28.16 10.82
C VAL A 363 -59.18 -29.40 10.37
N GLY A 364 -58.03 -29.59 11.01
CA GLY A 364 -57.37 -30.87 11.21
C GLY A 364 -56.19 -30.71 12.17
N ASP A 365 -56.47 -30.83 13.47
CA ASP A 365 -55.47 -31.20 14.48
C ASP A 365 -54.95 -32.61 14.16
N ASN A 366 -53.64 -32.80 14.31
CA ASN A 366 -53.06 -33.89 15.10
C ASN A 366 -51.62 -33.55 15.48
#